data_AF-A0A1J0WGG4-F1
#
_entry.id   AF-A0A1J0WGG4-F1
#
_cell.length_a   1.000
_cell.length_b   1.000
_cell.length_c   1.000
_cell.angle_alpha   90.00
_cell.angle_beta   90.00
_cell.angle_gamma   90.00
#
_symmetry.space_group_name_H-M   'P 1'
#
loop_
_entity.id
_entity.type
_entity.pdbx_description
1 polymer ?
#
loop_
_entity_poly.entity_id
_entity_poly.type
_entity_poly.pdbx_seq_one_letter_code
_entity_poly.pdbx_strand_id
1 'polypeptide(L)'
;MAIEADVCDQLVTNAEGQQQPRWTINGVLQDDQQFEDQRAQMAAACDAFLFERPDGKVGFLVGRWIAPQITLGAGDFFSLEIKDGGFGFSAPSEVAATYIEPDNAWRETPSGAWVEAPGEQSRRDEPQLYMVHSHNQCARLNKRFAKTARPQYALRGTIGVIGYELIGQRFFRAVHPEMGIDAYFEIGELAREGAGVFSLIANSVEPDDFSFDPATEEPDRPVFNSVVTEDTVPDLTGLAVTPVGAGAVDVTWTAPDASLQQQLRIREAGTEDWQILSVAEGQSNYTIMALIDGRSYELQGRNRTPALRPGGWSPDPALTFTVVANTEAPQALLLATVDPVGAGALVQWATGNDPNQYAVRVYRGPTLATADPVVLAISGANTSASFTDAVALGTYTYWAAPINGSGVLGPVSGPLNVTVT
;
A
#
# COMPACT_ATOMS: atom_id res chain seq x y z
N MET A 1 -26.07 17.45 19.59
CA MET A 1 -25.57 16.76 18.38
C MET A 1 -24.05 16.59 18.37
N ALA A 2 -23.25 17.40 19.09
CA ALA A 2 -21.81 17.13 19.27
C ALA A 2 -21.52 15.85 20.08
N ILE A 3 -22.26 15.61 21.18
CA ILE A 3 -21.99 14.51 22.11
C ILE A 3 -22.03 13.12 21.45
N GLU A 4 -23.05 12.84 20.63
CA GLU A 4 -23.14 11.51 20.00
C GLU A 4 -22.05 11.29 18.95
N ALA A 5 -21.60 12.36 18.28
CA ALA A 5 -20.43 12.29 17.40
C ALA A 5 -19.16 11.99 18.22
N ASP A 6 -18.94 12.68 19.35
CA ASP A 6 -17.81 12.43 20.25
C ASP A 6 -17.81 10.98 20.77
N VAL A 7 -18.99 10.38 20.98
CA VAL A 7 -19.13 8.98 21.39
C VAL A 7 -18.78 8.01 20.27
N CYS A 8 -19.18 8.30 19.03
CA CYS A 8 -18.77 7.52 17.86
C CYS A 8 -17.25 7.57 17.66
N ASP A 9 -16.66 8.76 17.81
CA ASP A 9 -15.24 9.03 17.60
C ASP A 9 -14.35 8.56 18.77
N GLN A 10 -14.96 8.13 19.89
CA GLN A 10 -14.22 7.57 21.01
C GLN A 10 -13.38 6.37 20.54
N LEU A 11 -12.06 6.47 20.70
CA LEU A 11 -11.16 5.39 20.34
C LEU A 11 -11.35 4.21 21.30
N VAL A 12 -11.58 3.04 20.71
CA VAL A 12 -11.67 1.74 21.40
C VAL A 12 -10.60 0.80 20.85
N THR A 13 -10.11 -0.07 21.71
CA THR A 13 -9.12 -1.09 21.34
C THR A 13 -9.84 -2.40 20.96
N ASN A 14 -9.34 -3.12 19.97
CA ASN A 14 -9.76 -4.49 19.64
C ASN A 14 -8.86 -5.55 20.30
N ALA A 15 -9.22 -6.82 20.17
CA ALA A 15 -8.44 -7.94 20.71
C ALA A 15 -6.99 -7.97 20.21
N GLU A 16 -6.75 -7.47 18.99
CA GLU A 16 -5.42 -7.40 18.38
C GLU A 16 -4.60 -6.15 18.79
N GLY A 17 -5.13 -5.31 19.70
CA GLY A 17 -4.43 -4.14 20.23
C GLY A 17 -4.46 -2.89 19.33
N GLN A 18 -5.18 -2.92 18.21
CA GLN A 18 -5.38 -1.77 17.34
C GLN A 18 -6.49 -0.86 17.86
N GLN A 19 -6.40 0.45 17.57
CA GLN A 19 -7.42 1.42 17.92
C GLN A 19 -8.29 1.77 16.73
N GLN A 20 -9.59 1.96 16.97
CA GLN A 20 -10.59 2.38 15.99
C GLN A 20 -11.68 3.23 16.66
N PRO A 21 -12.44 4.05 15.92
CA PRO A 21 -13.65 4.67 16.43
C PRO A 21 -14.64 3.61 16.93
N ARG A 22 -15.38 3.94 17.99
CA ARG A 22 -16.34 3.02 18.62
C ARG A 22 -17.46 2.61 17.66
N TRP A 23 -18.02 3.57 16.95
CA TRP A 23 -19.15 3.36 16.06
C TRP A 23 -18.87 3.98 14.70
N THR A 24 -19.01 3.17 13.66
CA THR A 24 -18.94 3.62 12.27
C THR A 24 -20.08 3.02 11.47
N ILE A 25 -20.54 3.73 10.45
CA ILE A 25 -21.52 3.23 9.49
C ILE A 25 -20.85 3.28 8.14
N ASN A 26 -20.46 2.11 7.64
CA ASN A 26 -19.74 1.93 6.40
C ASN A 26 -20.53 0.93 5.55
N GLY A 27 -21.34 1.43 4.62
CA GLY A 27 -22.13 0.54 3.78
C GLY A 27 -22.73 1.27 2.60
N VAL A 28 -23.50 0.53 1.82
CA VAL A 28 -24.21 1.03 0.65
C VAL A 28 -25.71 0.96 0.88
N LEU A 29 -26.43 1.93 0.34
CA LEU A 29 -27.88 1.95 0.27
C LEU A 29 -28.30 1.75 -1.18
N GLN A 30 -29.36 0.99 -1.39
CA GLN A 30 -29.97 0.81 -2.72
C GLN A 30 -31.18 1.72 -2.85
N ASP A 31 -31.46 2.20 -4.07
CA ASP A 31 -32.55 3.13 -4.35
C ASP A 31 -33.93 2.48 -4.33
N ASP A 32 -33.99 1.15 -4.46
CA ASP A 32 -35.19 0.33 -4.34
C ASP A 32 -35.49 -0.16 -2.90
N GLN A 33 -34.56 0.06 -1.97
CA GLN A 33 -34.71 -0.32 -0.56
C GLN A 33 -35.70 0.60 0.17
N GLN A 34 -36.59 0.03 0.98
CA GLN A 34 -37.55 0.81 1.77
C GLN A 34 -36.83 1.68 2.80
N PHE A 35 -37.31 2.90 3.02
CA PHE A 35 -36.71 3.84 3.97
C PHE A 35 -36.55 3.24 5.38
N GLU A 36 -37.56 2.49 5.86
CA GLU A 36 -37.49 1.85 7.18
C GLU A 36 -36.40 0.78 7.27
N ASP A 37 -36.13 0.04 6.19
CA ASP A 37 -35.04 -0.94 6.15
C ASP A 37 -33.68 -0.25 6.17
N GLN A 38 -33.54 0.85 5.42
CA GLN A 38 -32.32 1.67 5.45
C GLN A 38 -32.07 2.23 6.84
N ARG A 39 -33.10 2.84 7.45
CA ARG A 39 -33.04 3.38 8.81
C ARG A 39 -32.70 2.31 9.85
N ALA A 40 -33.32 1.13 9.75
CA ALA A 40 -33.07 0.02 10.66
C ALA A 40 -31.63 -0.49 10.56
N GLN A 41 -31.08 -0.64 9.35
CA GLN A 41 -29.69 -1.06 9.14
C GLN A 41 -28.69 -0.03 9.69
N MET A 42 -28.92 1.25 9.44
CA MET A 42 -28.08 2.32 9.99
C MET A 42 -28.14 2.36 11.52
N ALA A 43 -29.33 2.20 12.10
CA ALA A 43 -29.49 2.17 13.56
C ALA A 43 -28.84 0.94 14.19
N ALA A 44 -28.94 -0.23 13.56
CA ALA A 44 -28.34 -1.47 14.04
C ALA A 44 -26.80 -1.40 14.05
N ALA A 45 -26.18 -0.71 13.09
CA ALA A 45 -24.73 -0.57 13.02
C ALA A 45 -24.11 0.19 14.20
N CYS A 46 -24.87 1.03 14.91
CA CYS A 46 -24.35 1.82 16.04
C CYS A 46 -25.20 1.73 17.31
N ASP A 47 -26.06 0.71 17.42
CA ASP A 47 -26.99 0.51 18.54
C ASP A 47 -27.78 1.80 18.85
N ALA A 48 -28.35 2.40 17.80
CA ALA A 48 -29.02 3.69 17.90
C ALA A 48 -30.41 3.57 18.55
N PHE A 49 -30.67 4.44 19.52
CA PHE A 49 -31.98 4.66 20.11
C PHE A 49 -32.62 5.89 19.50
N LEU A 50 -33.75 5.72 18.82
CA LEU A 50 -34.48 6.78 18.13
C LEU A 50 -35.72 7.18 18.92
N PHE A 51 -36.01 8.48 18.98
CA PHE A 51 -37.19 8.99 19.67
C PHE A 51 -37.73 10.25 18.99
N GLU A 52 -39.05 10.45 19.09
CA GLU A 52 -39.66 11.70 18.69
C GLU A 52 -39.47 12.75 19.78
N ARG A 53 -38.99 13.93 19.39
CA ARG A 53 -38.84 15.07 20.29
C ARG A 53 -40.14 15.85 20.38
N PRO A 54 -40.36 16.61 21.47
CA PRO A 54 -41.55 17.47 21.60
C PRO A 54 -41.73 18.52 20.50
N ASP A 55 -40.69 18.86 19.73
CA ASP A 55 -40.74 19.77 18.58
C ASP A 55 -41.09 19.09 17.25
N GLY A 56 -41.49 17.82 17.26
CA GLY A 56 -41.85 17.03 16.08
C GLY A 56 -40.65 16.58 15.24
N LYS A 57 -39.43 16.73 15.76
CA LYS A 57 -38.20 16.23 15.12
C LYS A 57 -37.81 14.88 15.69
N VAL A 58 -37.02 14.12 14.94
CA VAL A 58 -36.42 12.88 15.44
C VAL A 58 -35.11 13.20 16.14
N GLY A 59 -34.97 12.70 17.37
CA GLY A 59 -33.71 12.63 18.10
C GLY A 59 -33.15 11.21 18.06
N PHE A 60 -31.84 11.08 18.28
CA PHE A 60 -31.20 9.78 18.44
C PHE A 60 -30.06 9.83 19.47
N LEU A 61 -29.74 8.67 20.02
CA LEU A 61 -28.58 8.39 20.87
C LEU A 61 -27.86 7.16 20.28
N VAL A 62 -26.53 7.10 20.33
CA VAL A 62 -25.80 5.90 19.91
C VAL A 62 -25.55 4.96 21.09
N GLY A 63 -25.07 3.74 20.81
CA GLY A 63 -24.80 2.70 21.79
C GLY A 63 -23.83 3.14 22.89
N ARG A 64 -24.35 3.48 24.06
CA ARG A 64 -23.59 3.70 25.29
C ARG A 64 -24.51 3.69 26.49
N TRP A 65 -23.94 3.35 27.65
CA TRP A 65 -24.62 3.57 28.92
C TRP A 65 -24.77 5.06 29.22
N ILE A 66 -25.98 5.47 29.58
CA ILE A 66 -26.28 6.81 30.09
C ILE A 66 -27.03 6.60 31.40
N ALA A 67 -26.43 6.99 32.51
CA ALA A 67 -27.05 6.80 33.82
C ALA A 67 -28.43 7.49 33.86
N PRO A 68 -29.51 6.76 34.18
CA PRO A 68 -30.85 7.31 34.15
C PRO A 68 -31.03 8.38 35.21
N GLN A 69 -31.69 9.49 34.84
CA GLN A 69 -32.06 10.56 35.78
C GLN A 69 -33.47 10.37 36.35
N ILE A 70 -34.30 9.58 35.68
CA ILE A 70 -35.69 9.34 36.05
C ILE A 70 -35.80 8.00 36.77
N THR A 71 -36.47 8.03 37.93
CA THR A 71 -36.84 6.84 38.69
C THR A 71 -38.35 6.75 38.75
N LEU A 72 -38.91 5.64 38.26
CA LEU A 72 -40.33 5.32 38.39
C LEU A 72 -40.56 4.51 39.66
N GLY A 73 -41.41 5.01 40.54
CA GLY A 73 -41.90 4.29 41.71
C GLY A 73 -43.19 3.52 41.41
N ALA A 74 -43.66 2.72 42.37
CA ALA A 74 -44.93 2.00 42.25
C ALA A 74 -46.15 2.91 41.93
N GLY A 75 -46.16 4.14 42.46
CA GLY A 75 -47.26 5.10 42.25
C GLY A 75 -47.32 5.72 40.84
N ASP A 76 -46.30 5.54 40.02
CA ASP A 76 -46.25 6.08 38.66
C ASP A 76 -46.98 5.21 37.64
N PHE A 77 -47.27 3.95 38.01
CA PHE A 77 -47.93 2.97 37.16
C PHE A 77 -49.42 2.90 37.45
N PHE A 78 -50.24 3.07 36.40
CA PHE A 78 -51.66 2.69 36.42
C PHE A 78 -51.84 1.19 36.22
N SER A 79 -50.94 0.57 35.47
CA SER A 79 -50.84 -0.88 35.31
C SER A 79 -49.37 -1.26 35.15
N LEU A 80 -48.97 -2.40 35.69
CA LEU A 80 -47.62 -2.92 35.60
C LEU A 80 -47.65 -4.45 35.53
N GLU A 81 -47.04 -4.99 34.49
CA GLU A 81 -46.71 -6.40 34.31
C GLU A 81 -45.19 -6.50 34.19
N ILE A 82 -44.57 -7.31 35.05
CA ILE A 82 -43.15 -7.63 34.95
C ILE A 82 -43.03 -9.15 34.85
N LYS A 83 -42.31 -9.61 33.84
CA LYS A 83 -41.93 -11.02 33.68
C LYS A 83 -40.47 -11.20 34.05
N ASP A 84 -40.19 -12.07 35.01
CA ASP A 84 -38.85 -12.48 35.41
C ASP A 84 -38.45 -13.77 34.67
N GLY A 85 -37.25 -13.79 34.09
CA GLY A 85 -36.60 -15.02 33.59
C GLY A 85 -37.36 -15.78 32.49
N GLY A 86 -38.31 -15.12 31.83
CA GLY A 86 -39.18 -15.69 30.80
C GLY A 86 -38.68 -15.42 29.39
N PHE A 87 -37.43 -15.78 29.10
CA PHE A 87 -36.94 -15.79 27.73
C PHE A 87 -37.77 -16.84 27.00
N GLY A 88 -38.64 -16.42 26.08
CA GLY A 88 -39.43 -17.38 25.31
C GLY A 88 -38.51 -18.47 24.74
N PHE A 89 -39.04 -19.67 24.46
CA PHE A 89 -38.25 -20.78 23.89
C PHE A 89 -37.43 -20.39 22.65
N SER A 90 -37.64 -19.22 22.05
CA SER A 90 -36.93 -18.62 20.92
C SER A 90 -35.66 -17.83 21.26
N ALA A 91 -35.36 -17.50 22.52
CA ALA A 91 -34.23 -16.63 22.84
C ALA A 91 -32.87 -17.26 22.45
N PRO A 92 -32.00 -16.53 21.73
CA PRO A 92 -30.74 -17.07 21.24
C PRO A 92 -29.77 -17.37 22.38
N SER A 93 -29.07 -18.49 22.31
CA SER A 93 -27.99 -18.81 23.26
C SER A 93 -26.66 -18.18 22.85
N GLU A 94 -26.53 -17.88 21.55
CA GLU A 94 -25.36 -17.23 20.95
C GLU A 94 -25.77 -16.30 19.81
N VAL A 95 -24.98 -15.26 19.57
CA VAL A 95 -25.21 -14.29 18.49
C VAL A 95 -23.93 -14.13 17.67
N ALA A 96 -24.04 -14.26 16.36
CA ALA A 96 -22.94 -14.06 15.42
C ALA A 96 -23.45 -13.25 14.23
N ALA A 97 -23.35 -11.92 14.30
CA ALA A 97 -23.74 -11.05 13.20
C ALA A 97 -22.99 -11.37 11.90
N THR A 98 -23.71 -11.29 10.79
CA THR A 98 -23.11 -11.31 9.44
C THR A 98 -22.79 -9.89 9.02
N TYR A 99 -21.53 -9.64 8.62
CA TYR A 99 -21.01 -8.33 8.24
C TYR A 99 -20.09 -8.43 7.03
N ILE A 100 -19.63 -7.30 6.50
CA ILE A 100 -18.69 -7.27 5.38
C ILE A 100 -17.27 -7.23 5.93
N GLU A 101 -16.50 -8.31 5.75
CA GLU A 101 -15.15 -8.46 6.32
C GLU A 101 -14.08 -8.00 5.31
N PRO A 102 -13.36 -6.89 5.56
CA PRO A 102 -12.29 -6.40 4.69
C PRO A 102 -11.18 -7.43 4.44
N ASP A 103 -10.78 -8.20 5.46
CA ASP A 103 -9.71 -9.19 5.38
C ASP A 103 -10.13 -10.43 4.56
N ASN A 104 -11.43 -10.64 4.36
CA ASN A 104 -12.01 -11.68 3.51
C ASN A 104 -12.44 -11.12 2.13
N ALA A 105 -11.67 -10.16 1.61
CA ALA A 105 -11.91 -9.51 0.33
C ALA A 105 -13.32 -8.89 0.22
N TRP A 106 -13.78 -8.24 1.30
CA TRP A 106 -15.06 -7.53 1.37
C TRP A 106 -16.28 -8.44 1.14
N ARG A 107 -16.22 -9.68 1.64
CA ARG A 107 -17.32 -10.65 1.52
C ARG A 107 -18.16 -10.70 2.80
N GLU A 108 -19.45 -10.95 2.62
CA GLU A 108 -20.38 -11.27 3.70
C GLU A 108 -19.87 -12.48 4.49
N THR A 109 -19.68 -12.28 5.78
CA THR A 109 -19.03 -13.25 6.65
C THR A 109 -19.62 -13.15 8.06
N PRO A 110 -19.88 -14.27 8.75
CA PRO A 110 -20.25 -14.23 10.16
C PRO A 110 -19.09 -13.73 11.01
N SER A 111 -19.40 -13.00 12.08
CA SER A 111 -18.47 -12.68 13.16
C SER A 111 -18.18 -13.88 14.06
N GLY A 112 -17.18 -13.76 14.92
CA GLY A 112 -17.03 -14.63 16.07
C GLY A 112 -18.29 -14.57 16.95
N ALA A 113 -18.72 -15.72 17.47
CA ALA A 113 -19.98 -15.83 18.19
C ALA A 113 -19.85 -15.34 19.64
N TRP A 114 -20.71 -14.41 20.04
CA TRP A 114 -20.96 -14.10 21.45
C TRP A 114 -21.80 -15.22 22.06
N VAL A 115 -21.33 -15.87 23.12
CA VAL A 115 -22.05 -16.96 23.79
C VAL A 115 -22.63 -16.44 25.12
N GLU A 116 -23.93 -16.23 25.17
CA GLU A 116 -24.62 -15.70 26.37
C GLU A 116 -24.99 -16.81 27.36
N ALA A 117 -25.35 -17.99 26.85
CA ALA A 117 -25.82 -19.11 27.66
C ALA A 117 -24.96 -20.36 27.42
N PRO A 118 -23.74 -20.41 27.97
CA PRO A 118 -22.87 -21.56 27.82
C PRO A 118 -23.51 -22.81 28.45
N GLY A 119 -23.58 -23.90 27.69
CA GLY A 119 -24.16 -25.18 28.15
C GLY A 119 -25.63 -25.38 27.78
N GLU A 120 -26.32 -24.38 27.26
CA GLU A 120 -27.61 -24.57 26.59
C GLU A 120 -27.41 -25.14 25.16
N GLN A 121 -28.48 -25.69 24.58
CA GLN A 121 -28.46 -26.09 23.18
C GLN A 121 -28.20 -24.86 22.30
N SER A 122 -27.17 -24.92 21.46
CA SER A 122 -26.82 -23.82 20.56
C SER A 122 -28.03 -23.42 19.70
N ARG A 123 -28.43 -22.16 19.88
CA ARG A 123 -29.39 -21.43 19.08
C ARG A 123 -28.76 -20.11 18.72
N ARG A 124 -28.21 -20.09 17.51
CA ARG A 124 -27.54 -18.93 16.95
C ARG A 124 -28.55 -17.97 16.33
N ASP A 125 -28.43 -16.70 16.69
CA ASP A 125 -29.00 -15.59 15.92
C ASP A 125 -27.92 -14.94 15.06
N GLU A 126 -28.28 -14.53 13.85
CA GLU A 126 -27.36 -14.01 12.83
C GLU A 126 -27.86 -12.65 12.31
N PRO A 127 -27.84 -11.60 13.14
CA PRO A 127 -28.27 -10.28 12.72
C PRO A 127 -27.41 -9.77 11.57
N GLN A 128 -28.04 -9.12 10.59
CA GLN A 128 -27.37 -8.60 9.40
C GLN A 128 -26.85 -7.19 9.67
N LEU A 129 -25.53 -7.07 9.79
CA LEU A 129 -24.80 -5.83 10.05
C LEU A 129 -23.95 -5.43 8.84
N TYR A 130 -24.57 -5.34 7.66
CA TYR A 130 -23.86 -5.07 6.39
C TYR A 130 -23.27 -3.66 6.28
N MET A 131 -23.59 -2.76 7.21
CA MET A 131 -22.97 -1.44 7.32
C MET A 131 -21.81 -1.40 8.33
N VAL A 132 -21.35 -2.56 8.79
CA VAL A 132 -20.24 -2.70 9.73
C VAL A 132 -19.09 -3.44 9.05
N HIS A 133 -17.88 -2.91 9.17
CA HIS A 133 -16.65 -3.49 8.60
C HIS A 133 -15.63 -3.92 9.64
N SER A 134 -15.95 -3.75 10.93
CA SER A 134 -15.05 -4.07 12.04
C SER A 134 -15.61 -5.22 12.83
N HIS A 135 -14.82 -6.30 12.96
CA HIS A 135 -15.16 -7.44 13.80
C HIS A 135 -15.44 -7.03 15.26
N ASN A 136 -14.62 -6.14 15.84
CA ASN A 136 -14.80 -5.65 17.21
C ASN A 136 -16.13 -4.88 17.38
N GLN A 137 -16.53 -4.10 16.37
CA GLN A 137 -17.82 -3.42 16.39
C GLN A 137 -18.97 -4.44 16.34
N CYS A 138 -18.88 -5.48 15.50
CA CYS A 138 -19.83 -6.59 15.49
C CYS A 138 -19.88 -7.32 16.84
N ALA A 139 -18.75 -7.61 17.49
CA ALA A 139 -18.72 -8.30 18.78
C ALA A 139 -19.43 -7.50 19.88
N ARG A 140 -19.23 -6.16 19.92
CA ARG A 140 -19.96 -5.26 20.83
C ARG A 140 -21.47 -5.30 20.58
N LEU A 141 -21.89 -5.31 19.32
CA LEU A 141 -23.31 -5.39 18.94
C LEU A 141 -23.90 -6.76 19.26
N ASN A 142 -23.16 -7.85 19.03
CA ASN A 142 -23.58 -9.21 19.37
C ASN A 142 -23.87 -9.34 20.88
N LYS A 143 -23.00 -8.78 21.73
CA LYS A 143 -23.25 -8.69 23.18
C LYS A 143 -24.56 -7.97 23.46
N ARG A 144 -24.78 -6.80 22.85
CA ARG A 144 -26.00 -6.00 23.04
C ARG A 144 -27.26 -6.75 22.60
N PHE A 145 -27.24 -7.39 21.42
CA PHE A 145 -28.35 -8.20 20.94
C PHE A 145 -28.65 -9.36 21.88
N ALA A 146 -27.62 -10.07 22.35
CA ALA A 146 -27.78 -11.19 23.28
C ALA A 146 -28.41 -10.74 24.61
N LYS A 147 -27.89 -9.66 25.22
CA LYS A 147 -28.43 -9.09 26.47
C LYS A 147 -29.86 -8.59 26.33
N THR A 148 -30.19 -7.98 25.20
CA THR A 148 -31.54 -7.48 24.92
C THR A 148 -32.52 -8.61 24.65
N ALA A 149 -32.07 -9.72 24.06
CA ALA A 149 -32.87 -10.90 23.82
C ALA A 149 -33.02 -11.77 25.07
N ARG A 150 -32.10 -11.64 26.03
CA ARG A 150 -32.13 -12.30 27.35
C ARG A 150 -32.12 -11.31 28.53
N PRO A 151 -33.13 -10.44 28.67
CA PRO A 151 -33.23 -9.54 29.81
C PRO A 151 -33.79 -10.26 31.04
N GLN A 152 -33.22 -10.03 32.23
CA GLN A 152 -33.75 -10.58 33.47
C GLN A 152 -35.24 -10.25 33.66
N TYR A 153 -35.63 -9.00 33.41
CA TYR A 153 -37.01 -8.53 33.49
C TYR A 153 -37.51 -7.93 32.17
N ALA A 154 -38.70 -8.35 31.74
CA ALA A 154 -39.47 -7.67 30.70
C ALA A 154 -40.65 -6.94 31.33
N LEU A 155 -40.68 -5.61 31.19
CA LEU A 155 -41.68 -4.71 31.76
C LEU A 155 -42.67 -4.27 30.68
N ARG A 156 -43.96 -4.36 31.01
CA ARG A 156 -45.06 -3.73 30.26
C ARG A 156 -45.92 -2.97 31.24
N GLY A 157 -46.19 -1.70 30.97
CA GLY A 157 -46.99 -0.90 31.89
C GLY A 157 -47.70 0.25 31.22
N THR A 158 -48.64 0.82 31.96
CA THR A 158 -49.24 2.11 31.64
C THR A 158 -48.84 3.10 32.70
N ILE A 159 -48.23 4.21 32.29
CA ILE A 159 -47.76 5.26 33.20
C ILE A 159 -48.52 6.56 32.97
N GLY A 160 -48.51 7.42 33.99
CA GLY A 160 -49.14 8.74 33.94
C GLY A 160 -48.31 9.80 33.24
N VAL A 161 -48.47 11.05 33.71
CA VAL A 161 -47.80 12.24 33.16
C VAL A 161 -46.27 12.17 33.21
N ILE A 162 -45.68 11.31 34.04
CA ILE A 162 -44.24 11.08 34.08
C ILE A 162 -43.68 10.54 32.76
N GLY A 163 -44.53 9.97 31.90
CA GLY A 163 -44.14 9.57 30.55
C GLY A 163 -43.60 10.72 29.69
N TYR A 164 -43.98 11.98 29.97
CA TYR A 164 -43.36 13.14 29.31
C TYR A 164 -41.89 13.32 29.67
N GLU A 165 -41.48 12.98 30.90
CA GLU A 165 -40.09 13.07 31.35
C GLU A 165 -39.21 11.94 30.78
N LEU A 166 -39.83 10.85 30.30
CA LEU A 166 -39.14 9.75 29.63
C LEU A 166 -38.89 10.01 28.14
N ILE A 167 -39.51 11.04 27.54
CA ILE A 167 -39.27 11.39 26.14
C ILE A 167 -37.79 11.78 25.96
N GLY A 168 -37.08 11.04 25.11
CA GLY A 168 -35.65 11.23 24.86
C GLY A 168 -34.72 10.60 25.89
N GLN A 169 -35.26 9.90 26.89
CA GLN A 169 -34.47 9.03 27.76
C GLN A 169 -34.40 7.64 27.14
N ARG A 170 -33.20 7.06 27.05
CA ARG A 170 -33.03 5.65 26.67
C ARG A 170 -33.28 4.71 27.85
N PHE A 171 -32.93 5.17 29.06
CA PHE A 171 -32.97 4.37 30.27
C PHE A 171 -33.76 5.06 31.39
N PHE A 172 -34.33 4.26 32.27
CA PHE A 172 -34.91 4.70 33.54
C PHE A 172 -34.61 3.67 34.64
N ARG A 173 -34.76 4.06 35.91
CA ARG A 173 -34.75 3.12 37.04
C ARG A 173 -36.18 2.83 37.47
N ALA A 174 -36.53 1.59 37.75
CA ALA A 174 -37.81 1.24 38.36
C ALA A 174 -37.60 0.73 39.78
N VAL A 175 -38.34 1.27 40.75
CA VAL A 175 -38.34 0.84 42.14
C VAL A 175 -39.76 0.47 42.57
N HIS A 176 -40.01 -0.82 42.72
CA HIS A 176 -41.31 -1.37 43.15
C HIS A 176 -41.13 -2.29 44.36
N PRO A 177 -41.19 -1.77 45.59
CA PRO A 177 -40.90 -2.53 46.81
C PRO A 177 -41.74 -3.80 46.97
N GLU A 178 -43.03 -3.76 46.61
CA GLU A 178 -43.94 -4.90 46.77
C GLU A 178 -43.65 -6.04 45.77
N MET A 179 -43.02 -5.73 44.64
CA MET A 179 -42.59 -6.72 43.63
C MET A 179 -41.11 -7.06 43.79
N GLY A 180 -40.40 -6.43 44.74
CA GLY A 180 -38.96 -6.62 44.93
C GLY A 180 -38.09 -6.08 43.80
N ILE A 181 -38.59 -5.13 43.01
CA ILE A 181 -37.87 -4.59 41.86
C ILE A 181 -37.11 -3.33 42.26
N ASP A 182 -35.81 -3.32 41.98
CA ASP A 182 -34.95 -2.14 41.99
C ASP A 182 -33.91 -2.35 40.90
N ALA A 183 -34.26 -2.00 39.66
CA ALA A 183 -33.46 -2.31 38.48
C ALA A 183 -33.52 -1.18 37.44
N TYR A 184 -32.53 -1.17 36.55
CA TYR A 184 -32.53 -0.29 35.39
C TYR A 184 -33.21 -0.97 34.21
N PHE A 185 -33.88 -0.15 33.41
CA PHE A 185 -34.63 -0.58 32.25
C PHE A 185 -34.27 0.29 31.06
N GLU A 186 -34.09 -0.36 29.91
CA GLU A 186 -34.00 0.27 28.60
C GLU A 186 -35.38 0.32 27.96
N ILE A 187 -35.77 1.51 27.50
CA ILE A 187 -37.05 1.73 26.83
C ILE A 187 -36.99 1.06 25.45
N GLY A 188 -37.89 0.12 25.21
CA GLY A 188 -38.11 -0.44 23.87
C GLY A 188 -39.20 0.32 23.12
N GLU A 189 -40.29 0.65 23.82
CA GLU A 189 -41.41 1.41 23.27
C GLU A 189 -41.99 2.34 24.34
N LEU A 190 -42.22 3.59 23.95
CA LEU A 190 -42.95 4.58 24.74
C LEU A 190 -43.96 5.25 23.80
N ALA A 191 -45.24 4.91 23.92
CA ALA A 191 -46.28 5.46 23.09
C ALA A 191 -47.28 6.28 23.91
N ARG A 192 -47.68 7.42 23.36
CA ARG A 192 -48.66 8.31 23.99
C ARG A 192 -50.06 7.91 23.54
N GLU A 193 -50.79 7.26 24.43
CA GLU A 193 -52.16 6.78 24.18
C GLU A 193 -53.21 7.88 24.35
N GLY A 194 -52.89 8.92 25.13
CA GLY A 194 -53.81 10.02 25.41
C GLY A 194 -53.16 11.20 26.11
N ALA A 195 -54.00 12.08 26.65
CA ALA A 195 -53.52 13.19 27.47
C ALA A 195 -53.03 12.66 28.83
N GLY A 196 -51.70 12.58 29.01
CA GLY A 196 -51.09 12.18 30.28
C GLY A 196 -51.12 10.69 30.56
N VAL A 197 -51.34 9.86 29.53
CA VAL A 197 -51.32 8.40 29.61
C VAL A 197 -50.38 7.86 28.55
N PHE A 198 -49.44 7.02 28.96
CA PHE A 198 -48.45 6.41 28.10
C PHE A 198 -48.40 4.90 28.30
N SER A 199 -48.26 4.14 27.22
CA SER A 199 -47.85 2.74 27.25
C SER A 199 -46.32 2.67 27.22
N LEU A 200 -45.77 1.75 28.01
CA LEU A 200 -44.33 1.56 28.18
C LEU A 200 -43.99 0.08 28.04
N ILE A 201 -43.07 -0.25 27.15
CA ILE A 201 -42.41 -1.55 27.06
C ILE A 201 -40.92 -1.34 27.27
N ALA A 202 -40.34 -2.10 28.18
CA ALA A 202 -38.93 -1.97 28.53
C ALA A 202 -38.33 -3.31 28.96
N ASN A 203 -37.01 -3.44 28.78
CA ASN A 203 -36.24 -4.61 29.21
C ASN A 203 -35.21 -4.20 30.25
N SER A 204 -34.96 -5.04 31.25
CA SER A 204 -33.91 -4.78 32.23
C SER A 204 -32.55 -4.73 31.55
N VAL A 205 -31.68 -3.84 32.03
CA VAL A 205 -30.35 -3.63 31.48
C VAL A 205 -29.39 -3.28 32.61
N GLU A 206 -28.12 -3.60 32.43
CA GLU A 206 -27.05 -3.21 33.36
C GLU A 206 -26.05 -2.26 32.69
N PRO A 207 -25.35 -1.39 33.45
CA PRO A 207 -24.26 -0.57 32.90
C PRO A 207 -23.20 -1.40 32.17
N ASP A 208 -22.91 -2.60 32.68
CA ASP A 208 -21.89 -3.52 32.14
C ASP A 208 -22.32 -4.16 30.81
N ASP A 209 -23.58 -4.05 30.40
CA ASP A 209 -24.01 -4.47 29.07
C ASP A 209 -23.42 -3.57 27.96
N PHE A 210 -22.97 -2.35 28.32
CA PHE A 210 -22.34 -1.39 27.42
C PHE A 210 -20.83 -1.23 27.65
N SER A 211 -20.27 -1.84 28.70
CA SER A 211 -18.83 -2.04 28.81
C SER A 211 -18.42 -3.21 27.93
N PHE A 212 -17.19 -3.19 27.43
CA PHE A 212 -16.68 -4.29 26.61
C PHE A 212 -15.16 -4.32 26.73
N ASP A 213 -14.64 -5.39 27.31
CA ASP A 213 -13.22 -5.68 27.41
C ASP A 213 -12.77 -6.54 26.22
N PRO A 214 -12.11 -5.96 25.21
CA PRO A 214 -11.72 -6.70 24.01
C PRO A 214 -10.78 -7.89 24.30
N ALA A 215 -10.03 -7.89 25.41
CA ALA A 215 -9.10 -8.96 25.72
C ALA A 215 -9.80 -10.25 26.20
N THR A 216 -11.03 -10.13 26.71
CA THR A 216 -11.77 -11.25 27.32
C THR A 216 -13.13 -11.51 26.67
N GLU A 217 -13.73 -10.48 26.05
CA GLU A 217 -15.09 -10.51 25.53
C GLU A 217 -15.17 -10.56 23.99
N GLU A 218 -14.10 -10.19 23.26
CA GLU A 218 -14.08 -10.31 21.80
C GLU A 218 -13.76 -11.74 21.37
N PRO A 219 -14.69 -12.45 20.71
CA PRO A 219 -14.43 -13.81 20.25
C PRO A 219 -13.41 -13.81 19.10
N ASP A 220 -12.74 -14.94 18.88
CA ASP A 220 -11.84 -15.08 17.74
C ASP A 220 -12.59 -14.91 16.40
N ARG A 221 -11.98 -14.18 15.47
CA ARG A 221 -12.47 -14.07 14.09
C ARG A 221 -12.46 -15.45 13.42
N PRO A 222 -13.43 -15.76 12.54
CA PRO A 222 -13.31 -16.95 11.70
C PRO A 222 -12.05 -16.90 10.84
N VAL A 223 -11.39 -18.05 10.69
CA VAL A 223 -10.16 -18.15 9.89
C VAL A 223 -10.51 -18.26 8.41
N PHE A 224 -9.98 -17.35 7.59
CA PHE A 224 -10.15 -17.39 6.13
C PHE A 224 -8.92 -17.98 5.46
N ASN A 225 -9.12 -18.96 4.57
CA ASN A 225 -8.07 -19.42 3.67
C ASN A 225 -7.99 -18.44 2.50
N SER A 226 -7.01 -17.54 2.51
CA SER A 226 -6.67 -16.77 1.33
C SER A 226 -5.81 -17.61 0.39
N VAL A 227 -6.27 -17.84 -0.84
CA VAL A 227 -5.37 -18.27 -1.92
C VAL A 227 -4.66 -17.02 -2.42
N VAL A 228 -3.46 -16.77 -1.90
CA VAL A 228 -2.58 -15.77 -2.49
C VAL A 228 -2.03 -16.39 -3.77
N THR A 229 -2.60 -16.04 -4.92
CA THR A 229 -1.93 -16.32 -6.18
C THR A 229 -0.71 -15.41 -6.24
N GLU A 230 0.48 -15.96 -6.04
CA GLU A 230 1.73 -15.24 -6.23
C GLU A 230 1.86 -14.95 -7.74
N ASP A 231 1.35 -13.78 -8.13
CA ASP A 231 1.20 -13.38 -9.53
C ASP A 231 2.45 -12.63 -10.04
N THR A 232 3.60 -12.93 -9.45
CA THR A 232 4.88 -12.26 -9.71
C THR A 232 5.39 -12.61 -11.10
N VAL A 233 5.64 -11.61 -11.95
CA VAL A 233 6.31 -11.80 -13.24
C VAL A 233 7.81 -11.74 -12.98
N PRO A 234 8.61 -12.78 -13.31
CA PRO A 234 10.04 -12.81 -13.01
C PRO A 234 10.78 -11.70 -13.76
N ASP A 235 11.84 -11.16 -13.15
CA ASP A 235 12.66 -10.12 -13.76
C ASP A 235 13.43 -10.61 -14.99
N LEU A 236 13.75 -9.67 -15.88
CA LEU A 236 14.64 -9.92 -17.00
C LEU A 236 16.08 -10.08 -16.50
N THR A 237 16.78 -11.11 -16.97
CA THR A 237 18.17 -11.40 -16.56
C THR A 237 19.12 -11.44 -17.77
N GLY A 238 20.42 -11.26 -17.49
CA GLY A 238 21.47 -11.36 -18.52
C GLY A 238 21.48 -10.23 -19.55
N LEU A 239 20.92 -9.05 -19.22
CA LEU A 239 20.92 -7.90 -20.12
C LEU A 239 22.35 -7.44 -20.41
N ALA A 240 22.73 -7.41 -21.69
CA ALA A 240 24.04 -7.01 -22.17
C ALA A 240 23.94 -6.18 -23.45
N VAL A 241 24.94 -5.33 -23.71
CA VAL A 241 25.00 -4.41 -24.84
C VAL A 241 26.32 -4.59 -25.58
N THR A 242 26.28 -4.76 -26.89
CA THR A 242 27.45 -4.90 -27.76
C THR A 242 27.42 -3.83 -28.86
N PRO A 243 28.47 -3.01 -29.03
CA PRO A 243 28.55 -2.07 -30.14
C PRO A 243 28.59 -2.78 -31.49
N VAL A 244 27.82 -2.30 -32.46
CA VAL A 244 27.83 -2.81 -33.85
C VAL A 244 28.31 -1.76 -34.87
N GLY A 245 28.67 -0.57 -34.40
CA GLY A 245 29.10 0.56 -35.23
C GLY A 245 27.94 1.40 -35.77
N ALA A 246 28.27 2.45 -36.51
CA ALA A 246 27.33 3.41 -37.12
C ALA A 246 26.28 4.01 -36.14
N GLY A 247 26.63 4.15 -34.86
CA GLY A 247 25.70 4.64 -33.83
C GLY A 247 24.61 3.63 -33.47
N ALA A 248 24.89 2.34 -33.59
CA ALA A 248 23.99 1.28 -33.20
C ALA A 248 24.63 0.31 -32.20
N VAL A 249 23.78 -0.32 -31.39
CA VAL A 249 24.15 -1.36 -30.44
C VAL A 249 23.17 -2.53 -30.52
N ASP A 250 23.69 -3.74 -30.36
CA ASP A 250 22.89 -4.93 -30.14
C ASP A 250 22.73 -5.17 -28.65
N VAL A 251 21.47 -5.27 -28.23
CA VAL A 251 21.08 -5.63 -26.87
C VAL A 251 20.70 -7.10 -26.86
N THR A 252 21.21 -7.86 -25.90
CA THR A 252 20.85 -9.28 -25.69
C THR A 252 20.41 -9.51 -24.26
N TRP A 253 19.59 -10.52 -24.02
CA TRP A 253 19.20 -10.98 -22.69
C TRP A 253 19.05 -12.50 -22.65
N THR A 254 19.03 -13.07 -21.45
CA THR A 254 18.72 -14.49 -21.27
C THR A 254 17.26 -14.73 -21.65
N ALA A 255 17.03 -15.63 -22.62
CA ALA A 255 15.69 -15.97 -23.07
C ALA A 255 14.85 -16.50 -21.88
N PRO A 256 13.74 -15.83 -21.51
CA PRO A 256 12.87 -16.30 -20.45
C PRO A 256 11.94 -17.42 -20.95
N ASP A 257 11.00 -17.85 -20.12
CA ASP A 257 9.95 -18.78 -20.54
C ASP A 257 9.24 -18.28 -21.82
N ALA A 258 8.93 -19.18 -22.74
CA ALA A 258 8.35 -18.85 -24.05
C ALA A 258 6.98 -18.13 -23.95
N SER A 259 6.31 -18.21 -22.80
CA SER A 259 5.07 -17.47 -22.53
C SER A 259 5.28 -15.98 -22.22
N LEU A 260 6.52 -15.53 -22.01
CA LEU A 260 6.82 -14.14 -21.63
C LEU A 260 7.29 -13.32 -22.83
N GLN A 261 6.80 -12.08 -22.90
CA GLN A 261 7.21 -11.06 -23.86
C GLN A 261 8.14 -10.04 -23.19
N GLN A 262 9.03 -9.41 -23.96
CA GLN A 262 10.02 -8.48 -23.43
C GLN A 262 9.71 -7.04 -23.86
N GLN A 263 10.10 -6.13 -22.98
CA GLN A 263 10.07 -4.70 -23.27
C GLN A 263 11.36 -4.08 -22.74
N LEU A 264 11.97 -3.21 -23.53
CA LEU A 264 13.16 -2.47 -23.13
C LEU A 264 12.81 -1.00 -22.94
N ARG A 265 13.66 -0.30 -22.19
CA ARG A 265 13.65 1.15 -22.11
C ARG A 265 15.07 1.68 -22.12
N ILE A 266 15.27 2.80 -22.81
CA ILE A 266 16.56 3.48 -22.94
C ILE A 266 16.41 4.98 -22.70
N ARG A 267 17.44 5.62 -22.15
CA ARG A 267 17.57 7.08 -22.06
C ARG A 267 19.02 7.50 -22.14
N GLU A 268 19.28 8.76 -22.49
CA GLU A 268 20.60 9.35 -22.33
C GLU A 268 20.93 9.45 -20.83
N ALA A 269 22.16 9.10 -20.43
CA ALA A 269 22.53 9.05 -19.02
C ALA A 269 22.35 10.43 -18.37
N GLY A 270 21.67 10.46 -17.21
CA GLY A 270 21.35 11.69 -16.48
C GLY A 270 20.10 12.44 -16.94
N THR A 271 19.34 11.93 -17.92
CA THR A 271 18.00 12.47 -18.24
C THR A 271 16.90 11.73 -17.47
N GLU A 272 15.69 12.30 -17.41
CA GLU A 272 14.55 11.68 -16.71
C GLU A 272 13.66 10.85 -17.65
N ASP A 273 13.59 11.25 -18.92
CA ASP A 273 12.66 10.67 -19.89
C ASP A 273 13.18 9.35 -20.48
N TRP A 274 12.43 8.27 -20.21
CA TRP A 274 12.69 6.94 -20.78
C TRP A 274 11.93 6.75 -22.10
N GLN A 275 12.66 6.37 -23.15
CA GLN A 275 12.07 5.85 -24.37
C GLN A 275 11.79 4.36 -24.24
N ILE A 276 10.56 3.95 -24.52
CA ILE A 276 10.14 2.55 -24.50
C ILE A 276 10.36 1.91 -25.88
N LEU A 277 10.98 0.73 -25.89
CA LEU A 277 11.21 -0.08 -27.09
C LEU A 277 10.40 -1.37 -27.00
N SER A 278 9.54 -1.60 -28.00
CA SER A 278 8.75 -2.82 -28.11
C SER A 278 9.55 -3.89 -28.82
N VAL A 279 9.70 -5.04 -28.18
CA VAL A 279 10.37 -6.22 -28.74
C VAL A 279 9.32 -7.17 -29.30
N ALA A 280 9.58 -7.73 -30.48
CA ALA A 280 8.70 -8.74 -31.07
C ALA A 280 8.71 -10.05 -30.25
N GLU A 281 7.63 -10.82 -30.32
CA GLU A 281 7.50 -12.08 -29.59
C GLU A 281 8.60 -13.09 -30.00
N GLY A 282 9.12 -13.81 -29.01
CA GLY A 282 10.14 -14.85 -29.21
C GLY A 282 11.57 -14.35 -29.45
N GLN A 283 11.82 -13.05 -29.35
CA GLN A 283 13.17 -12.49 -29.50
C GLN A 283 13.96 -12.52 -28.19
N SER A 284 15.26 -12.71 -28.29
CA SER A 284 16.23 -12.60 -27.17
C SER A 284 17.26 -11.50 -27.39
N ASN A 285 17.07 -10.70 -28.43
CA ASN A 285 17.91 -9.57 -28.79
C ASN A 285 17.09 -8.43 -29.41
N TYR A 286 17.66 -7.24 -29.42
CA TYR A 286 17.11 -6.06 -30.07
C TYR A 286 18.23 -5.10 -30.47
N THR A 287 18.24 -4.66 -31.73
CA THR A 287 19.19 -3.65 -32.21
C THR A 287 18.62 -2.25 -31.99
N ILE A 288 19.32 -1.43 -31.23
CA ILE A 288 19.02 0.00 -31.07
C ILE A 288 19.88 0.79 -32.05
N MET A 289 19.25 1.63 -32.87
CA MET A 289 19.91 2.43 -33.90
C MET A 289 19.83 3.93 -33.58
N ALA A 290 20.58 4.72 -34.35
CA ALA A 290 20.56 6.19 -34.30
C ALA A 290 20.98 6.78 -32.95
N LEU A 291 21.85 6.09 -32.22
CA LEU A 291 22.50 6.60 -31.03
C LEU A 291 23.67 7.52 -31.41
N ILE A 292 23.94 8.50 -30.55
CA ILE A 292 24.95 9.52 -30.82
C ILE A 292 26.30 9.05 -30.30
N ASP A 293 27.32 9.06 -31.17
CA ASP A 293 28.69 8.65 -30.85
C ASP A 293 29.25 9.39 -29.63
N GLY A 294 29.95 8.67 -28.76
CA GLY A 294 30.56 9.22 -27.55
C GLY A 294 29.59 9.58 -26.41
N ARG A 295 28.27 9.46 -26.60
CA ARG A 295 27.29 9.65 -25.51
C ARG A 295 27.06 8.37 -24.71
N SER A 296 26.75 8.54 -23.43
CA SER A 296 26.37 7.44 -22.54
C SER A 296 24.85 7.32 -22.43
N TYR A 297 24.37 6.09 -22.40
CA TYR A 297 22.96 5.75 -22.28
C TYR A 297 22.75 4.74 -21.15
N GLU A 298 21.57 4.79 -20.55
CA GLU A 298 21.09 3.84 -19.55
C GLU A 298 20.01 2.95 -20.17
N LEU A 299 20.05 1.66 -19.86
CA LEU A 299 19.18 0.63 -20.43
C LEU A 299 18.63 -0.29 -19.34
N GLN A 300 17.35 -0.59 -19.44
CA GLN A 300 16.68 -1.63 -18.66
C GLN A 300 15.72 -2.43 -19.53
N GLY A 301 15.36 -3.62 -19.07
CA GLY A 301 14.32 -4.45 -19.66
C GLY A 301 13.39 -5.04 -18.60
N ARG A 302 12.24 -5.54 -19.06
CA ARG A 302 11.27 -6.24 -18.22
C ARG A 302 10.58 -7.34 -18.99
N ASN A 303 10.12 -8.36 -18.27
CA ASN A 303 9.19 -9.36 -18.79
C ASN A 303 7.74 -8.88 -18.66
N ARG A 304 6.88 -9.40 -19.53
CA ARG A 304 5.42 -9.18 -19.52
C ARG A 304 4.71 -10.49 -19.85
N THR A 305 3.53 -10.70 -19.27
CA THR A 305 2.67 -11.83 -19.64
C THR A 305 1.98 -11.58 -20.99
N PRO A 306 1.40 -12.60 -21.65
CA PRO A 306 0.62 -12.42 -22.89
C PRO A 306 -0.60 -11.49 -22.70
N ALA A 307 -1.12 -11.42 -21.46
CA ALA A 307 -2.16 -10.47 -21.05
C ALA A 307 -1.62 -9.05 -20.76
N LEU A 308 -0.40 -8.74 -21.21
CA LEU A 308 0.24 -7.43 -21.14
C LEU A 308 0.57 -6.93 -19.72
N ARG A 309 0.47 -7.79 -18.70
CA ARG A 309 0.86 -7.46 -17.31
C ARG A 309 2.38 -7.30 -17.20
N PRO A 310 2.90 -6.15 -16.73
CA PRO A 310 4.34 -5.93 -16.64
C PRO A 310 4.97 -6.47 -15.34
N GLY A 311 6.18 -7.00 -15.44
CA GLY A 311 7.10 -7.18 -14.32
C GLY A 311 7.94 -5.94 -14.00
N GLY A 312 8.90 -6.09 -13.10
CA GLY A 312 9.85 -5.06 -12.71
C GLY A 312 10.85 -4.71 -13.81
N TRP A 313 11.39 -3.49 -13.78
CA TRP A 313 12.50 -3.07 -14.64
C TRP A 313 13.81 -3.56 -14.04
N SER A 314 14.63 -4.23 -14.86
CA SER A 314 15.92 -4.82 -14.49
C SER A 314 16.97 -4.55 -15.56
N PRO A 315 18.26 -4.36 -15.21
CA PRO A 315 18.79 -4.33 -13.83
C PRO A 315 18.47 -3.01 -13.13
N ASP A 316 18.47 -3.01 -11.79
CA ASP A 316 18.47 -1.81 -10.95
C ASP A 316 19.74 -1.81 -10.07
N PRO A 317 20.69 -0.88 -10.27
CA PRO A 317 20.65 0.28 -11.17
C PRO A 317 20.71 -0.09 -12.66
N ALA A 318 20.24 0.83 -13.50
CA ALA A 318 20.20 0.66 -14.96
C ALA A 318 21.59 0.39 -15.56
N LEU A 319 21.63 -0.45 -16.59
CA LEU A 319 22.87 -0.77 -17.31
C LEU A 319 23.33 0.47 -18.10
N THR A 320 24.54 0.95 -17.82
CA THR A 320 25.10 2.12 -18.51
C THR A 320 26.14 1.70 -19.55
N PHE A 321 26.08 2.28 -20.76
CA PHE A 321 27.07 2.05 -21.83
C PHE A 321 27.33 3.33 -22.64
N THR A 322 28.49 3.42 -23.28
CA THR A 322 28.86 4.53 -24.19
C THR A 322 28.83 4.05 -25.64
N VAL A 323 28.26 4.85 -26.52
CA VAL A 323 28.12 4.53 -27.95
C VAL A 323 29.46 4.69 -28.64
N VAL A 324 29.82 3.70 -29.45
CA VAL A 324 31.01 3.68 -30.30
C VAL A 324 30.57 3.48 -31.74
N ALA A 325 30.61 4.54 -32.55
CA ALA A 325 30.16 4.50 -33.94
C ALA A 325 31.20 3.87 -34.88
N ASN A 326 32.50 4.04 -34.62
CA ASN A 326 33.56 3.35 -35.34
C ASN A 326 34.32 2.42 -34.39
N THR A 327 34.10 1.11 -34.56
CA THR A 327 34.77 0.07 -33.76
C THR A 327 36.16 -0.30 -34.30
N GLU A 328 36.52 0.16 -35.51
CA GLU A 328 37.78 -0.18 -36.15
C GLU A 328 38.90 0.71 -35.63
N ALA A 329 39.90 0.08 -34.99
CA ALA A 329 41.08 0.77 -34.49
C ALA A 329 41.97 1.24 -35.66
N PRO A 330 42.70 2.37 -35.50
CA PRO A 330 43.69 2.74 -36.49
C PRO A 330 44.90 1.77 -36.50
N GLN A 331 45.61 1.73 -37.63
CA GLN A 331 46.87 1.04 -37.82
C GLN A 331 47.97 1.63 -36.92
N ALA A 332 49.02 0.85 -36.69
CA ALA A 332 50.18 1.29 -35.92
C ALA A 332 50.80 2.57 -36.52
N LEU A 333 51.37 3.41 -35.64
CA LEU A 333 52.17 4.55 -36.07
C LEU A 333 53.35 4.06 -36.92
N LEU A 334 53.67 4.78 -37.99
CA LEU A 334 54.84 4.50 -38.83
C LEU A 334 56.14 4.88 -38.11
N LEU A 335 56.06 5.86 -37.23
CA LEU A 335 57.15 6.35 -36.41
C LEU A 335 56.59 6.82 -35.06
N ALA A 336 57.33 6.54 -34.00
CA ALA A 336 57.17 7.20 -32.71
C ALA A 336 58.54 7.31 -32.04
N THR A 337 59.00 8.53 -31.77
CA THR A 337 60.29 8.82 -31.14
C THR A 337 60.13 9.84 -30.01
N VAL A 338 61.14 9.90 -29.14
CA VAL A 338 61.24 10.92 -28.11
C VAL A 338 62.68 11.40 -28.02
N ASP A 339 62.86 12.72 -28.04
CA ASP A 339 64.17 13.37 -27.98
C ASP A 339 64.16 14.50 -26.94
N PRO A 340 65.27 14.79 -26.23
CA PRO A 340 65.31 15.90 -25.29
C PRO A 340 65.32 17.25 -26.02
N VAL A 341 64.54 18.23 -25.55
CA VAL A 341 64.51 19.59 -26.09
C VAL A 341 64.41 20.64 -24.98
N GLY A 342 65.45 21.46 -24.82
CA GLY A 342 65.49 22.46 -23.74
C GLY A 342 65.16 21.84 -22.36
N ALA A 343 64.19 22.43 -21.65
CA ALA A 343 63.62 21.87 -20.41
C ALA A 343 62.36 21.02 -20.69
N GLY A 344 62.47 20.02 -21.57
CA GLY A 344 61.34 19.18 -21.96
C GLY A 344 61.72 17.99 -22.84
N ALA A 345 60.70 17.19 -23.18
CA ALA A 345 60.79 16.04 -24.08
C ALA A 345 59.93 16.27 -25.33
N LEU A 346 60.54 16.17 -26.52
CA LEU A 346 59.85 16.24 -27.80
C LEU A 346 59.43 14.84 -28.21
N VAL A 347 58.14 14.53 -28.10
CA VAL A 347 57.55 13.30 -28.63
C VAL A 347 57.14 13.57 -30.08
N GLN A 348 57.61 12.76 -31.02
CA GLN A 348 57.30 12.87 -32.44
C GLN A 348 56.66 11.58 -32.93
N TRP A 349 55.76 11.70 -33.91
CA TRP A 349 55.12 10.55 -34.53
C TRP A 349 54.79 10.80 -36.00
N ALA A 350 54.63 9.70 -36.73
CA ALA A 350 54.07 9.71 -38.08
C ALA A 350 52.92 8.69 -38.19
N THR A 351 51.79 9.12 -38.73
CA THR A 351 50.64 8.26 -38.98
C THR A 351 50.68 7.69 -40.39
N GLY A 352 50.14 6.48 -40.56
CA GLY A 352 50.00 5.83 -41.87
C GLY A 352 48.85 6.39 -42.70
N ASN A 353 48.69 5.87 -43.93
CA ASN A 353 47.54 6.15 -44.77
C ASN A 353 46.33 5.30 -44.33
N ASP A 354 45.72 5.66 -43.21
CA ASP A 354 44.60 4.93 -42.63
C ASP A 354 43.35 5.83 -42.48
N PRO A 355 42.20 5.49 -43.10
CA PRO A 355 40.96 6.24 -42.93
C PRO A 355 40.43 6.27 -41.49
N ASN A 356 40.82 5.34 -40.62
CA ASN A 356 40.42 5.33 -39.21
C ASN A 356 41.28 6.26 -38.34
N GLN A 357 42.39 6.79 -38.86
CA GLN A 357 43.29 7.68 -38.11
C GLN A 357 42.64 9.05 -37.84
N TYR A 358 42.49 9.41 -36.56
CA TYR A 358 41.96 10.71 -36.14
C TYR A 358 42.96 11.52 -35.31
N ALA A 359 43.56 10.89 -34.29
CA ALA A 359 44.49 11.55 -33.37
C ALA A 359 45.56 10.58 -32.86
N VAL A 360 46.54 11.09 -32.13
CA VAL A 360 47.51 10.30 -31.37
C VAL A 360 47.42 10.70 -29.91
N ARG A 361 47.20 9.70 -29.04
CA ARG A 361 47.25 9.86 -27.59
C ARG A 361 48.63 9.48 -27.09
N VAL A 362 49.26 10.39 -26.37
CA VAL A 362 50.57 10.17 -25.74
C VAL A 362 50.36 9.97 -24.25
N TYR A 363 51.04 8.97 -23.71
CA TYR A 363 51.05 8.61 -22.29
C TYR A 363 52.46 8.77 -21.72
N ARG A 364 52.57 9.08 -20.43
CA ARG A 364 53.82 9.18 -19.68
C ARG A 364 53.70 8.45 -18.35
N GLY A 365 54.70 7.65 -18.00
CA GLY A 365 54.72 6.89 -16.75
C GLY A 365 55.84 5.85 -16.73
N PRO A 366 55.99 5.06 -15.66
CA PRO A 366 57.03 4.03 -15.58
C PRO A 366 56.69 2.77 -16.39
N THR A 367 55.40 2.49 -16.60
CA THR A 367 54.89 1.38 -17.42
C THR A 367 53.62 1.81 -18.14
N LEU A 368 53.26 1.17 -19.27
CA LEU A 368 52.01 1.48 -19.98
C LEU A 368 50.76 1.31 -19.10
N ALA A 369 50.77 0.32 -18.20
CA ALA A 369 49.63 0.04 -17.32
C ALA A 369 49.37 1.14 -16.28
N THR A 370 50.38 1.95 -15.97
CA THR A 370 50.33 3.02 -14.96
C THR A 370 50.66 4.39 -15.57
N ALA A 371 50.65 4.51 -16.90
CA ALA A 371 51.00 5.74 -17.59
C ALA A 371 49.77 6.64 -17.73
N ASP A 372 49.93 7.92 -17.37
CA ASP A 372 48.88 8.92 -17.50
C ASP A 372 48.89 9.52 -18.91
N PRO A 373 47.73 9.79 -19.52
CA PRO A 373 47.67 10.51 -20.79
C PRO A 373 48.14 11.96 -20.60
N VAL A 374 49.13 12.38 -21.38
CA VAL A 374 49.68 13.75 -21.32
C VAL A 374 49.19 14.65 -22.45
N VAL A 375 48.85 14.08 -23.61
CA VAL A 375 48.23 14.81 -24.70
C VAL A 375 47.37 13.91 -25.59
N LEU A 376 46.33 14.49 -26.17
CA LEU A 376 45.62 13.95 -27.33
C LEU A 376 45.80 14.94 -28.48
N ALA A 377 46.67 14.62 -29.43
CA ALA A 377 47.00 15.51 -30.55
C ALA A 377 46.25 15.06 -31.81
N ILE A 378 45.42 15.95 -32.37
CA ILE A 378 44.73 15.68 -33.65
C ILE A 378 45.78 15.50 -34.74
N SER A 379 45.75 14.35 -35.41
CA SER A 379 46.74 13.92 -36.39
C SER A 379 46.05 12.95 -37.33
N GLY A 380 45.62 13.46 -38.49
CA GLY A 380 44.93 12.64 -39.50
C GLY A 380 45.87 11.68 -40.22
N ALA A 381 45.37 10.98 -41.24
CA ALA A 381 46.18 10.09 -42.06
C ALA A 381 47.37 10.80 -42.73
N ASN A 382 48.47 10.08 -42.94
CA ASN A 382 49.71 10.56 -43.58
C ASN A 382 50.28 11.86 -42.99
N THR A 383 50.16 12.03 -41.67
CA THR A 383 50.58 13.24 -40.97
C THR A 383 51.77 12.92 -40.07
N SER A 384 52.79 13.77 -40.12
CA SER A 384 53.84 13.81 -39.10
C SER A 384 53.56 14.98 -38.16
N ALA A 385 53.60 14.73 -36.86
CA ALA A 385 53.36 15.74 -35.85
C ALA A 385 54.25 15.50 -34.62
N SER A 386 54.24 16.47 -33.72
CA SER A 386 55.03 16.42 -32.49
C SER A 386 54.35 17.15 -31.36
N PHE A 387 54.69 16.77 -30.13
CA PHE A 387 54.29 17.42 -28.89
C PHE A 387 55.51 17.60 -28.01
N THR A 388 55.70 18.80 -27.47
CA THR A 388 56.73 19.06 -26.46
C THR A 388 56.09 19.00 -25.08
N ASP A 389 56.49 18.02 -24.29
CA ASP A 389 56.11 17.88 -22.89
C ASP A 389 57.09 18.66 -22.01
N ALA A 390 56.60 19.65 -21.27
CA ALA A 390 57.42 20.43 -20.35
C ALA A 390 57.63 19.63 -19.05
N VAL A 391 58.86 19.15 -18.85
CA VAL A 391 59.23 18.30 -17.71
C VAL A 391 60.51 18.79 -17.07
N ALA A 392 60.68 18.51 -15.78
CA ALA A 392 61.92 18.79 -15.06
C ALA A 392 63.08 17.92 -15.59
N LEU A 393 64.30 18.21 -15.12
CA LEU A 393 65.45 17.36 -15.40
C LEU A 393 65.21 15.96 -14.82
N GLY A 394 65.43 14.92 -15.63
CA GLY A 394 65.13 13.54 -15.24
C GLY A 394 64.94 12.60 -16.43
N THR A 395 64.72 11.32 -16.12
CA THR A 395 64.42 10.27 -17.11
C THR A 395 62.92 10.01 -17.14
N TYR A 396 62.35 10.01 -18.34
CA TYR A 396 60.92 9.80 -18.57
C TYR A 396 60.70 8.72 -19.63
N THR A 397 59.61 7.97 -19.48
CA THR A 397 59.17 6.97 -20.45
C THR A 397 57.80 7.36 -21.00
N TYR A 398 57.68 7.30 -22.33
CA TYR A 398 56.49 7.65 -23.09
C TYR A 398 55.96 6.46 -23.89
N TRP A 399 54.67 6.51 -24.17
CA TRP A 399 53.98 5.66 -25.15
C TRP A 399 53.10 6.52 -26.04
N ALA A 400 52.94 6.15 -27.31
CA ALA A 400 52.06 6.84 -28.24
C ALA A 400 51.14 5.83 -28.91
N ALA A 401 49.84 6.10 -28.93
CA ALA A 401 48.84 5.22 -29.54
C ALA A 401 47.99 6.03 -30.52
N PRO A 402 47.80 5.57 -31.76
CA PRO A 402 46.83 6.18 -32.65
C PRO A 402 45.42 5.88 -32.15
N ILE A 403 44.48 6.81 -32.36
CA ILE A 403 43.09 6.69 -31.91
C ILE A 403 42.15 7.16 -33.02
N ASN A 404 41.03 6.46 -33.20
CA ASN A 404 39.99 6.83 -34.16
C ASN A 404 39.05 7.92 -33.60
N GLY A 405 38.12 8.39 -34.44
CA GLY A 405 37.15 9.44 -34.06
C GLY A 405 36.20 9.04 -32.93
N SER A 406 35.98 7.74 -32.71
CA SER A 406 35.12 7.19 -31.65
C SER A 406 35.91 6.74 -30.41
N GLY A 407 37.21 7.06 -30.34
CA GLY A 407 38.04 6.79 -29.16
C GLY A 407 38.67 5.39 -29.09
N VAL A 408 38.55 4.56 -30.15
CA VAL A 408 39.17 3.23 -30.19
C VAL A 408 40.66 3.37 -30.48
N LEU A 409 41.49 2.79 -29.60
CA LEU A 409 42.95 2.84 -29.68
C LEU A 409 43.49 1.76 -30.64
N GLY A 410 44.44 2.16 -31.47
CA GLY A 410 45.28 1.26 -32.26
C GLY A 410 46.52 0.77 -31.49
N PRO A 411 47.42 0.05 -32.17
CA PRO A 411 48.63 -0.49 -31.56
C PRO A 411 49.51 0.60 -30.91
N VAL A 412 49.87 0.38 -29.65
CA VAL A 412 50.70 1.31 -28.86
C VAL A 412 52.17 1.18 -29.24
N SER A 413 52.82 2.31 -29.49
CA SER A 413 54.26 2.43 -29.69
C SER A 413 54.97 2.80 -28.39
N GLY A 414 56.03 2.08 -28.03
CA GLY A 414 56.85 2.30 -26.83
C GLY A 414 57.36 1.00 -26.21
N PRO A 415 58.09 1.04 -25.08
CA PRO A 415 58.46 2.25 -24.34
C PRO A 415 59.47 3.13 -25.08
N LEU A 416 59.25 4.45 -25.05
CA LEU A 416 60.14 5.46 -25.59
C LEU A 416 60.81 6.21 -24.42
N ASN A 417 62.12 6.06 -24.24
CA ASN A 417 62.84 6.63 -23.10
C ASN A 417 63.62 7.88 -23.50
N VAL A 418 63.57 8.92 -22.65
CA VAL A 418 64.33 10.16 -22.81
C VAL A 418 64.92 10.59 -21.47
N THR A 419 66.11 11.17 -21.51
CA THR A 419 66.71 11.86 -20.34
C THR A 419 66.88 13.33 -20.67
N VAL A 420 66.22 14.19 -19.88
CA VAL A 420 66.29 15.65 -20.00
C VAL A 420 67.37 16.14 -19.04
N THR A 421 68.39 16.83 -19.56
CA THR A 421 69.61 17.24 -18.85
C THR A 421 69.79 18.74 -18.76
#